data_AF-A0A0T9RGE4-F1
#
_entry.id   AF-A0A0T9RGE4-F1
#
_cell.length_a   1.000
_cell.length_b   1.000
_cell.length_c   1.000
_cell.angle_alpha   90.00
_cell.angle_beta   90.00
_cell.angle_gamma   90.00
#
_symmetry.space_group_name_H-M   'P 1'
#
loop_
_entity.id
_entity.type
_entity.pdbx_description
1 polymer ?
#
loop_
_entity_poly.entity_id
_entity_poly.type
_entity_poly.pdbx_seq_one_letter_code
_entity_poly.pdbx_strand_id
1 'polypeptide(L)'
;MTICKYIIIPILLMSGCVMPIKKLSSLSNDDLCITLGEKNNNGPMVLKITKEIEDRGGVINKERCYILSMDAIGKRKSYDKKDKERERMLNVNIDQHIRDAAIIKKYGEIIKEHNESLGL
;
A
#
# COMPACT_ATOMS: atom_id res chain seq x y z
N MET A 1 13.65 -11.50 22.88
CA MET A 1 14.82 -10.87 22.23
C MET A 1 15.38 -11.89 21.26
N THR A 2 15.24 -11.69 19.97
CA THR A 2 15.74 -12.66 18.98
C THR A 2 16.60 -11.94 17.96
N ILE A 3 17.78 -12.52 17.77
CA ILE A 3 18.99 -11.95 17.20
C ILE A 3 18.90 -12.10 15.67
N CYS A 4 18.85 -10.99 14.92
CA CYS A 4 19.18 -11.00 13.49
C CYS A 4 20.71 -10.97 13.35
N LYS A 5 21.36 -12.12 13.42
CA LYS A 5 22.80 -12.26 13.15
C LYS A 5 22.97 -12.50 11.65
N TYR A 6 23.69 -11.58 11.01
CA TYR A 6 24.04 -11.55 9.60
C TYR A 6 24.40 -12.93 9.03
N ILE A 7 23.60 -13.41 8.09
CA ILE A 7 24.02 -14.36 7.06
C ILE A 7 23.65 -13.72 5.72
N ILE A 8 24.67 -13.26 5.01
CA ILE A 8 24.59 -12.76 3.64
C ILE A 8 24.33 -13.97 2.75
N ILE A 9 23.08 -14.12 2.29
CA ILE A 9 22.72 -15.01 1.17
C ILE A 9 21.84 -14.19 0.22
N PRO A 10 22.22 -14.00 -1.06
CA PRO A 10 21.43 -13.27 -2.03
C PRO A 10 20.38 -14.23 -2.62
N ILE A 11 19.25 -14.38 -1.94
CA ILE A 11 18.07 -15.03 -2.53
C ILE A 11 17.07 -13.93 -2.90
N LEU A 12 16.86 -13.85 -4.20
CA LEU A 12 15.81 -13.11 -4.87
C LEU A 12 14.46 -13.29 -4.14
N LEU A 13 13.78 -12.16 -3.94
CA LEU A 13 12.35 -11.98 -4.18
C LEU A 13 11.44 -13.09 -3.64
N MET A 14 11.23 -13.10 -2.32
CA MET A 14 9.89 -13.24 -1.73
C MET A 14 9.93 -12.63 -0.32
N SER A 15 10.11 -11.30 -0.23
CA SER A 15 9.82 -10.57 1.01
C SER A 15 8.30 -10.48 1.21
N GLY A 16 7.64 -11.64 1.29
CA GLY A 16 6.40 -11.75 2.01
C GLY A 16 6.75 -11.73 3.48
N CYS A 17 6.98 -10.53 4.03
CA CYS A 17 6.96 -10.36 5.48
C CYS A 17 5.53 -10.71 5.90
N VAL A 18 5.31 -11.96 6.32
CA VAL A 18 4.03 -12.40 6.86
C VAL A 18 3.84 -11.60 8.14
N MET A 19 3.14 -10.48 8.01
CA MET A 19 2.77 -9.63 9.12
C MET A 19 2.09 -10.54 10.14
N PRO A 20 2.58 -10.63 11.39
CA PRO A 20 2.01 -11.54 12.37
C PRO A 20 0.54 -11.20 12.48
N ILE A 21 -0.32 -12.18 12.18
CA ILE A 21 -1.75 -12.07 12.42
C ILE A 21 -1.86 -11.88 13.92
N LYS A 22 -2.06 -10.64 14.38
CA LYS A 22 -2.42 -10.37 15.77
C LYS A 22 -3.58 -11.31 16.06
N LYS A 23 -3.46 -12.14 17.11
CA LYS A 23 -4.55 -13.01 17.53
C LYS A 23 -5.77 -12.11 17.75
N LEU A 24 -6.86 -12.36 17.03
CA LEU A 24 -8.07 -11.54 17.15
C LEU A 24 -8.57 -11.48 18.60
N SER A 25 -8.40 -12.58 19.34
CA SER A 25 -8.67 -12.68 20.78
C SER A 25 -7.86 -11.73 21.67
N SER A 26 -6.73 -11.21 21.20
CA SER A 26 -5.94 -10.20 21.94
C SER A 26 -6.38 -8.76 21.70
N LEU A 27 -7.24 -8.54 20.71
CA LEU A 27 -7.75 -7.20 20.41
C LEU A 27 -8.84 -6.81 21.41
N SER A 28 -8.85 -5.52 21.79
CA SER A 28 -10.00 -4.94 22.49
C SER A 28 -11.25 -5.00 21.59
N ASN A 29 -12.43 -4.83 22.19
CA ASN A 29 -13.68 -4.82 21.42
C ASN A 29 -13.70 -3.70 20.36
N ASP A 30 -13.21 -2.52 20.71
CA ASP A 30 -13.12 -1.40 19.77
C ASP A 30 -12.12 -1.68 18.65
N ASP A 31 -10.94 -2.21 18.98
CA ASP A 31 -9.93 -2.58 17.97
C ASP A 31 -10.43 -3.66 17.03
N LEU A 32 -11.22 -4.62 17.52
CA LEU A 32 -11.82 -5.66 16.71
C LEU A 32 -12.84 -5.06 15.72
N CYS A 33 -13.66 -4.12 16.16
CA CYS A 33 -14.62 -3.39 15.31
C CYS A 33 -13.96 -2.47 14.29
N ILE A 34 -12.87 -1.80 14.67
CA ILE A 34 -12.04 -1.01 13.75
C ILE A 34 -11.40 -1.93 12.70
N THR A 35 -10.82 -3.05 13.13
CA THR A 35 -10.18 -4.03 12.24
C THR A 35 -11.18 -4.62 11.23
N LEU A 36 -12.44 -4.84 11.64
CA LEU A 36 -13.52 -5.26 10.74
C LEU A 36 -13.69 -4.26 9.59
N GLY A 37 -13.72 -2.97 9.89
CA GLY A 37 -13.84 -1.92 8.88
C GLY A 37 -12.61 -1.79 7.99
N GLU A 38 -11.40 -1.83 8.56
CA GLU A 38 -10.15 -1.78 7.81
C GLU A 38 -10.01 -2.94 6.80
N LYS A 39 -10.46 -4.14 7.21
CA LYS A 39 -10.37 -5.37 6.41
C LYS A 39 -11.62 -5.66 5.58
N ASN A 40 -12.54 -4.70 5.42
CA ASN A 40 -13.81 -4.91 4.70
C ASN A 40 -13.67 -5.31 3.21
N ASN A 41 -12.48 -5.17 2.59
CA ASN A 41 -12.19 -5.70 1.24
C ASN A 41 -11.63 -7.14 1.24
N ASN A 42 -11.37 -7.73 2.41
CA ASN A 42 -10.82 -9.06 2.54
C ASN A 42 -11.89 -9.98 3.17
N GLY A 43 -12.72 -10.57 2.31
CA GLY A 43 -13.83 -11.45 2.71
C GLY A 43 -13.45 -12.52 3.75
N PRO A 44 -12.38 -13.31 3.53
CA PRO A 44 -11.93 -14.29 4.52
C PRO A 44 -11.58 -13.70 5.89
N MET A 45 -10.97 -12.51 5.93
CA MET A 45 -10.63 -11.84 7.18
C MET A 45 -11.87 -11.26 7.87
N VAL A 46 -12.80 -10.69 7.10
CA VAL A 46 -14.11 -10.23 7.61
C VAL A 46 -14.82 -11.36 8.31
N LEU A 47 -14.91 -12.56 7.70
CA LEU A 47 -15.55 -13.72 8.31
C LEU A 47 -14.89 -14.12 9.64
N LYS A 48 -13.56 -14.11 9.72
CA LYS A 48 -12.82 -14.43 10.96
C LYS A 48 -13.08 -13.40 12.06
N ILE A 49 -13.12 -12.12 11.71
CA ILE A 49 -13.37 -11.03 12.67
C ILE A 49 -14.82 -11.07 13.15
N THR A 50 -15.78 -11.23 12.23
CA THR A 50 -17.20 -11.38 12.59
C THR A 50 -17.42 -12.57 13.51
N LYS A 51 -16.78 -13.71 13.22
CA LYS A 51 -16.86 -14.88 14.10
C LYS A 51 -16.32 -14.59 15.51
N GLU A 52 -15.19 -13.91 15.64
CA GLU A 52 -14.67 -13.51 16.95
C GLU A 52 -15.62 -12.55 17.69
N ILE A 53 -16.29 -11.64 16.96
CA ILE A 53 -17.30 -10.74 17.54
C ILE A 53 -18.51 -11.54 18.05
N GLU A 54 -18.97 -12.52 17.28
CA GLU A 54 -20.07 -13.42 17.67
C GLU A 54 -19.70 -14.29 18.87
N ASP A 55 -18.48 -14.84 18.87
CA ASP A 55 -17.95 -15.67 19.96
C ASP A 55 -17.84 -14.87 21.28
N ARG A 56 -17.62 -13.54 21.20
CA ARG A 56 -17.66 -12.61 22.37
C ARG A 56 -19.07 -12.20 22.78
N GLY A 57 -20.08 -12.45 21.94
CA GLY A 57 -21.48 -12.24 22.25
C GLY A 57 -21.84 -10.82 22.70
N GLY A 58 -22.71 -10.73 23.72
CA GLY A 58 -23.28 -9.48 24.21
C GLY A 58 -22.30 -8.51 24.90
N VAL A 59 -21.02 -8.89 25.03
CA VAL A 59 -19.97 -8.01 25.56
C VAL A 59 -19.64 -6.88 24.56
N ILE A 60 -19.88 -7.10 23.27
CA ILE A 60 -19.69 -6.10 22.23
C ILE A 60 -21.01 -5.36 21.96
N ASN A 61 -21.00 -4.05 22.20
CA ASN A 61 -22.09 -3.18 21.78
C ASN A 61 -22.11 -3.09 20.24
N LYS A 62 -23.15 -3.68 19.63
CA LYS A 62 -23.29 -3.79 18.17
C LYS A 62 -23.38 -2.42 17.48
N GLU A 63 -24.05 -1.45 18.09
CA GLU A 63 -24.20 -0.11 17.54
C GLU A 63 -22.86 0.64 17.52
N ARG A 64 -22.13 0.62 18.64
CA ARG A 64 -20.76 1.17 18.72
C ARG A 64 -19.84 0.49 17.70
N CYS A 65 -19.94 -0.84 17.57
CA CYS A 65 -19.13 -1.59 16.63
C CYS A 65 -19.40 -1.19 15.17
N TYR A 66 -20.68 -1.02 14.82
CA TYR A 66 -21.09 -0.55 13.50
C TYR A 66 -20.47 0.83 13.20
N ILE A 67 -20.60 1.79 14.12
CA ILE A 67 -20.05 3.15 13.96
C ILE A 67 -18.54 3.10 13.74
N LEU A 68 -17.81 2.38 14.59
CA LEU A 68 -16.36 2.24 14.49
C LEU A 68 -15.93 1.59 13.15
N SER A 69 -16.65 0.55 12.72
CA SER A 69 -16.36 -0.13 11.45
C SER A 69 -16.60 0.78 10.24
N MET A 70 -17.67 1.59 10.25
CA MET A 70 -18.00 2.50 9.17
C MET A 70 -17.01 3.67 9.08
N ASP A 71 -16.59 4.23 10.21
CA ASP A 71 -15.54 5.25 10.26
C ASP A 71 -14.22 4.72 9.68
N ALA A 72 -13.82 3.50 10.07
CA ALA A 72 -12.62 2.85 9.53
C ALA A 72 -12.71 2.63 8.01
N ILE A 73 -13.86 2.20 7.49
CA ILE A 73 -14.10 2.08 6.04
C ILE A 73 -13.96 3.44 5.34
N GLY A 74 -14.53 4.50 5.93
CA GLY A 74 -14.44 5.87 5.41
C GLY A 74 -13.00 6.37 5.32
N LYS A 75 -12.23 6.20 6.41
CA LYS A 75 -10.81 6.53 6.47
C LYS A 75 -10.01 5.78 5.41
N ARG A 76 -10.22 4.47 5.28
CA ARG A 76 -9.51 3.66 4.27
C ARG A 76 -9.76 4.15 2.85
N LYS A 77 -11.03 4.42 2.49
CA LYS A 77 -11.38 4.95 1.17
C LYS A 77 -10.70 6.30 0.88
N SER A 78 -10.57 7.14 1.91
CA SER A 78 -9.87 8.43 1.80
C SER A 78 -8.36 8.23 1.54
N TYR A 79 -7.72 7.28 2.22
CA TYR A 79 -6.32 6.90 1.95
C TYR A 79 -6.17 6.29 0.54
N ASP A 80 -7.01 5.33 0.16
CA ASP A 80 -6.99 4.70 -1.16
C ASP A 80 -7.11 5.76 -2.29
N LYS A 81 -7.90 6.82 -2.07
CA LYS A 81 -8.03 7.94 -3.00
C LYS A 81 -6.76 8.79 -3.07
N LYS A 82 -6.17 9.13 -1.91
CA LYS A 82 -4.93 9.91 -1.85
C LYS A 82 -3.75 9.17 -2.48
N ASP A 83 -3.66 7.86 -2.29
CA ASP A 83 -2.57 7.06 -2.85
C ASP A 83 -2.70 6.95 -4.36
N LYS A 84 -3.90 6.73 -4.89
CA LYS A 84 -4.15 6.79 -6.34
C LYS A 84 -3.80 8.15 -6.94
N GLU A 85 -4.11 9.24 -6.23
CA GLU A 85 -3.76 10.57 -6.70
C GLU A 85 -2.25 10.81 -6.68
N ARG A 86 -1.56 10.34 -5.63
CA ARG A 86 -0.09 10.38 -5.55
C ARG A 86 0.56 9.58 -6.68
N GLU A 87 0.05 8.40 -7.00
CA GLU A 87 0.53 7.56 -8.09
C GLU A 87 0.35 8.24 -9.45
N ARG A 88 -0.80 8.87 -9.69
CA ARG A 88 -1.03 9.68 -10.91
C ARG A 88 -0.02 10.82 -11.04
N MET A 89 0.20 11.57 -9.97
CA MET A 89 1.18 12.66 -9.97
C MET A 89 2.60 12.15 -10.25
N LEU A 90 2.96 10.99 -9.68
CA LEU A 90 4.26 10.36 -9.93
C LEU A 90 4.41 9.95 -11.41
N ASN A 91 3.37 9.35 -11.99
CA ASN A 91 3.38 8.93 -13.39
C ASN A 91 3.47 10.13 -14.35
N VAL A 92 2.74 11.22 -14.07
CA VAL A 92 2.86 12.47 -14.85
C VAL A 92 4.30 13.02 -14.82
N ASN A 93 4.97 12.96 -13.66
CA ASN A 93 6.35 13.42 -13.54
C ASN A 93 7.33 12.53 -14.31
N ILE A 94 7.16 11.20 -14.27
CA ILE A 94 7.97 10.26 -15.04
C ILE A 94 7.78 10.50 -16.55
N ASP A 95 6.55 10.67 -17.01
CA ASP A 95 6.26 10.95 -18.42
C ASP A 95 6.93 12.25 -18.89
N GLN A 96 6.98 13.27 -18.04
CA GLN A 96 7.68 14.51 -18.34
C GLN A 96 9.18 14.27 -18.51
N HIS A 97 9.81 13.56 -17.58
CA HIS A 97 11.23 13.22 -17.68
C HIS A 97 11.57 12.40 -18.94
N ILE A 98 10.70 11.49 -19.36
CA ILE A 98 10.87 10.72 -20.60
C ILE A 98 10.83 11.66 -21.82
N ARG A 99 9.88 12.60 -21.86
CA ARG A 99 9.81 13.59 -22.94
C ARG A 99 11.05 14.47 -23.01
N ASP A 100 11.50 14.97 -21.86
CA ASP A 100 12.68 15.84 -21.79
C ASP A 100 13.95 15.10 -22.25
N ALA A 101 14.11 13.84 -21.83
CA ALA A 101 15.23 13.01 -22.27
C ALA A 101 15.21 12.76 -23.79
N ALA A 102 14.03 12.53 -24.38
CA ALA A 102 13.90 12.36 -25.82
C ALA A 102 14.28 13.63 -26.60
N ILE A 103 13.91 14.80 -26.07
CA ILE A 103 14.29 16.10 -26.64
C ILE A 103 15.81 16.28 -26.59
N ILE A 104 16.43 16.04 -25.44
CA ILE A 104 17.90 16.15 -25.27
C ILE A 104 18.62 15.22 -26.25
N LYS A 105 18.17 13.96 -26.38
CA LYS A 105 18.73 13.00 -27.32
C LYS A 105 18.66 13.53 -28.76
N LYS A 106 17.50 14.04 -29.18
CA LYS A 106 17.29 14.59 -30.52
C LYS A 106 18.21 15.79 -30.79
N TYR A 107 18.39 16.70 -29.83
CA TYR A 107 19.33 17.80 -29.99
C TYR A 107 20.78 17.32 -30.09
N GLY A 108 21.16 16.28 -29.34
CA GLY A 108 22.48 15.65 -29.47
C GLY A 108 22.74 15.08 -30.87
N GLU A 109 21.74 14.42 -31.47
CA GLU A 109 21.83 13.92 -32.86
C GLU A 109 22.00 15.07 -33.87
N ILE A 110 21.24 16.16 -33.72
CA ILE A 110 21.35 17.35 -34.59
C ILE A 110 22.74 17.99 -34.50
N ILE A 111 23.29 18.13 -33.28
CA ILE A 111 24.63 18.70 -33.08
C ILE A 111 25.69 17.80 -33.73
N LYS A 112 25.54 16.48 -33.61
CA LYS A 112 26.44 15.52 -34.23
C LYS A 112 26.42 15.63 -35.76
N GLU A 113 25.25 15.65 -36.37
CA GLU A 113 25.09 15.86 -37.83
C GLU A 113 25.68 17.20 -38.28
N HIS A 114 25.48 18.26 -37.49
CA HIS A 114 26.03 19.57 -37.80
C HIS A 114 27.57 19.57 -37.75
N ASN A 115 28.19 18.95 -36.74
CA ASN A 115 29.65 18.85 -36.65
C ASN A 115 30.24 18.01 -37.80
N GLU A 116 29.60 16.89 -38.15
CA GLU A 116 29.99 16.07 -39.30
C GLU A 116 29.89 16.86 -40.62
N SER A 117 28.87 17.72 -40.78
CA SER A 117 28.71 18.58 -41.96
C SER A 117 29.76 19.71 -42.05
N LEU A 118 30.37 20.09 -40.92
CA LEU A 118 31.43 21.10 -40.84
C LEU A 118 32.85 20.51 -40.94
N GLY A 119 33.00 19.18 -40.98
CA GLY A 119 34.29 18.51 -41.06
C GLY A 119 35.12 18.60 -39.78
N LEU A 120 34.46 18.78 -38.62
CA LEU A 120 35.05 18.79 -37.27
C LEU A 120 34.99 17.42 -36.60
#